data_AF-A0A7W1FTS4-F1
#
_entry.id   AF-A0A7W1FTS4-F1
#
_cell.length_a   1.000
_cell.length_b   1.000
_cell.length_c   1.000
_cell.angle_alpha   90.00
_cell.angle_beta   90.00
_cell.angle_gamma   90.00
#
_symmetry.space_group_name_H-M   'P 1'
#
loop_
_entity.id
_entity.type
_entity.pdbx_description
1 polymer ?
#
loop_
_entity_poly.entity_id
_entity_poly.type
_entity_poly.pdbx_seq_one_letter_code
_entity_poly.pdbx_strand_id
1 'polypeptide(L)' 'GWVYSRQQIMEQLWDGEFYGEVRTADVHVRNIRRKIEADPKHPRYILTVRGMGYKFAEIA' A
#
# COMPACT_ATOMS: atom_id res chain seq x y z
N GLY A 1 -1.01 13.46 -4.08
CA GLY A 1 -1.31 12.15 -3.46
C GLY A 1 -0.26 11.84 -2.40
N TRP A 2 -0.70 11.47 -1.21
CA TRP A 2 0.15 11.21 -0.04
C TRP A 2 0.87 9.86 -0.13
N VAL A 3 2.08 9.78 0.45
CA VAL A 3 2.81 8.52 0.61
C VAL A 3 2.55 8.00 2.02
N TYR A 4 2.11 6.75 2.13
CA TYR A 4 1.93 6.06 3.40
C TYR A 4 2.99 4.99 3.56
N SER A 5 3.68 5.01 4.70
CA SER A 5 4.62 3.96 5.07
C SER A 5 3.89 2.65 5.36
N ARG A 6 4.62 1.53 5.30
CA ARG A 6 4.07 0.22 5.70
C ARG A 6 3.55 0.25 7.13
N GLN A 7 4.28 0.91 8.03
CA GLN A 7 3.89 1.06 9.42
C GLN A 7 2.57 1.84 9.54
N GLN A 8 2.46 2.99 8.86
CA GLN A 8 1.21 3.77 8.86
C GLN A 8 0.02 2.97 8.32
N ILE A 9 0.23 2.18 7.26
CA ILE A 9 -0.84 1.31 6.72
C ILE A 9 -1.29 0.29 7.76
N MET A 10 -0.36 -0.33 8.49
CA MET A 10 -0.69 -1.32 9.50
C MET A 10 -1.31 -0.70 10.75
N GLU A 11 -0.82 0.44 11.21
CA GLU A 11 -1.40 1.17 12.35
C GLU A 11 -2.85 1.56 12.07
N GLN A 12 -3.15 2.01 10.85
CA GLN A 12 -4.52 2.33 10.42
C GLN A 12 -5.43 1.10 10.32
N LEU A 13 -4.90 -0.09 10.02
CA LEU A 13 -5.68 -1.34 9.97
C LEU A 13 -6.00 -1.89 11.37
N TRP A 14 -5.23 -1.50 12.39
CA TRP A 14 -5.38 -1.93 13.79
C TRP A 14 -5.91 -0.82 14.70
N ASP A 15 -6.39 0.30 14.13
CA ASP A 15 -6.90 1.47 14.84
C ASP A 15 -5.97 1.98 15.97
N GLY A 16 -4.64 1.90 15.77
CA GLY A 16 -3.67 2.24 16.81
C GLY A 16 -2.25 1.76 16.55
N GLU A 17 -1.44 1.67 17.59
CA GLU A 17 -0.05 1.22 17.49
C GLU A 17 0.02 -0.26 17.05
N PHE A 18 0.81 -0.52 16.01
CA PHE A 18 1.02 -1.87 15.49
C PHE A 18 2.45 -2.32 15.74
N TYR A 19 2.61 -3.37 16.55
CA TYR A 19 3.92 -3.94 16.94
C TYR A 19 4.30 -5.22 16.17
N GLY A 20 3.62 -5.52 15.05
CA GLY A 20 3.83 -6.72 14.26
C GLY A 20 4.70 -6.53 13.01
N GLU A 21 4.68 -7.53 12.13
CA GLU A 21 5.44 -7.48 10.87
C GLU A 21 4.80 -6.53 9.85
N VAL A 22 5.42 -5.37 9.65
CA VAL A 22 4.94 -4.32 8.71
C VAL A 22 4.95 -4.76 7.25
N ARG A 23 5.68 -5.82 6.88
CA ARG A 23 5.66 -6.37 5.51
C ARG A 23 4.33 -7.03 5.15
N THR A 24 3.47 -7.32 6.13
CA THR A 24 2.11 -7.81 5.87
C THR A 24 1.31 -6.81 5.01
N ALA A 25 1.62 -5.51 5.10
CA ALA A 25 1.07 -4.49 4.21
C ALA A 25 1.29 -4.82 2.72
N ASP A 26 2.43 -5.42 2.36
CA ASP A 26 2.78 -5.76 0.98
C ASP A 26 1.86 -6.85 0.43
N VAL A 27 1.44 -7.80 1.29
CA VAL A 27 0.47 -8.85 0.94
C VAL A 27 -0.89 -8.23 0.65
N HIS A 28 -1.36 -7.32 1.51
CA HIS A 28 -2.61 -6.61 1.30
C HIS A 28 -2.58 -5.77 0.03
N VAL A 29 -1.52 -4.98 -0.20
CA VAL A 29 -1.37 -4.19 -1.43
C VAL A 29 -1.33 -5.08 -2.67
N ARG A 30 -0.61 -6.21 -2.62
CA ARG A 30 -0.58 -7.19 -3.73
C ARG A 30 -1.97 -7.71 -4.05
N ASN A 31 -2.74 -8.07 -3.01
CA ASN A 31 -4.09 -8.60 -3.18
C ASN A 31 -5.05 -7.54 -3.71
N ILE A 32 -4.92 -6.28 -3.28
CA ILE A 32 -5.73 -5.17 -3.80
C ILE A 32 -5.39 -4.91 -5.27
N ARG A 33 -4.10 -4.81 -5.63
CA ARG A 33 -3.66 -4.63 -7.02
C ARG A 33 -4.24 -5.70 -7.94
N ARG A 34 -4.27 -6.96 -7.51
CA ARG A 34 -4.90 -8.06 -8.28
C ARG A 34 -6.38 -7.87 -8.56
N LYS A 35 -7.09 -7.10 -7.74
CA LYS A 35 -8.53 -6.84 -7.88
C LYS A 35 -8.83 -5.58 -8.70
N ILE A 36 -7.96 -4.57 -8.63
CA ILE A 36 -8.26 -3.24 -9.18
C ILE A 36 -7.39 -2.82 -10.37
N GLU A 37 -6.20 -3.41 -10.52
CA GLU A 37 -5.30 -3.06 -11.62
C GLU A 37 -5.57 -3.95 -12.83
N ALA A 38 -5.51 -3.37 -14.03
CA ALA A 38 -5.54 -4.15 -15.27
C ALA A 38 -4.31 -5.07 -15.41
N ASP A 39 -3.12 -4.57 -15.04
CA ASP A 39 -1.90 -5.36 -14.88
C ASP A 39 -1.25 -5.09 -13.52
N PRO A 40 -1.36 -6.01 -12.54
CA PRO A 40 -0.76 -5.84 -11.22
C PRO A 40 0.76 -5.70 -11.21
N LYS A 41 1.46 -6.13 -12.28
CA LYS A 41 2.92 -5.96 -12.41
C LYS A 41 3.29 -4.54 -12.84
N HIS A 42 2.39 -3.83 -13.50
CA HIS A 42 2.52 -2.45 -13.94
C HIS A 42 1.38 -1.59 -13.36
N PRO A 43 1.34 -1.41 -12.02
CA PRO A 43 0.20 -0.78 -11.34
C PRO A 43 0.08 0.69 -11.71
N ARG A 44 -1.16 1.15 -11.92
CA ARG A 44 -1.53 2.53 -12.25
C ARG A 44 -2.16 3.27 -11.06
N TYR A 45 -2.85 2.56 -10.16
CA TYR A 45 -3.57 3.16 -9.04
C TYR A 45 -2.74 3.17 -7.75
N ILE A 46 -2.18 2.02 -7.35
CA ILE A 46 -1.37 1.93 -6.13
C ILE A 46 0.09 1.83 -6.54
N LEU A 47 0.85 2.91 -6.37
CA LEU A 47 2.26 2.99 -6.74
C LEU A 47 3.17 2.65 -5.57
N THR A 48 4.28 1.98 -5.85
CA THR A 48 5.34 1.74 -4.86
C THR A 48 6.34 2.89 -4.89
N VAL A 49 6.52 3.55 -3.75
CA VAL A 49 7.60 4.52 -3.53
C VAL A 49 8.71 3.78 -2.79
N ARG A 50 9.77 3.38 -3.51
CA ARG A 50 10.86 2.55 -2.96
C ARG A 50 11.45 3.19 -1.70
N GLY A 51 11.66 2.39 -0.66
CA GLY A 51 12.15 2.85 0.63
C GLY A 51 11.13 3.58 1.51
N MET A 52 10.01 4.05 0.95
CA MET A 52 9.04 4.87 1.69
C MET A 52 7.72 4.13 1.95
N GLY A 53 7.16 3.46 0.95
CA GLY A 53 5.87 2.77 1.08
C GLY A 53 5.02 2.84 -0.18
N TYR A 54 3.76 3.23 -0.04
CA TYR A 54 2.77 3.21 -1.11
C TYR A 54 2.06 4.56 -1.26
N LYS A 55 1.70 4.88 -2.49
CA LYS A 55 0.95 6.08 -2.84
C LYS A 55 -0.21 5.71 -3.73
N PHE A 56 -1.39 6.27 -3.45
CA PHE A 56 -2.48 6.25 -4.42
C PHE A 56 -2.23 7.33 -5.48
N ALA A 57 -2.26 6.94 -6.75
CA ALA A 57 -2.10 7.84 -7.88
C ALA A 57 -3.28 8.83 -7.91
N GLU A 58 -2.99 10.09 -8.24
CA GLU A 58 -4.07 11.04 -8.53
C GLU A 58 -4.68 10.64 -9.86
N ILE A 59 -5.98 10.37 -9.86
CA ILE A 59 -6.75 10.15 -11.08
C ILE A 59 -7.11 11.55 -11.57
N ALA A 60 -6.48 11.99 -12.65
CA ALA A 60 -6.89 13.17 -13.40
C ALA A 60 -8.12 12.84 -14.25
#